data_AF-A0A9R1K320-F1
#
_entry.id   AF-A0A9R1K320-F1
#
_cell.length_a   1.000
_cell.length_b   1.000
_cell.length_c   1.000
_cell.angle_alpha   90.00
_cell.angle_beta   90.00
_cell.angle_gamma   90.00
#
_symmetry.space_group_name_H-M   'P 1'
#
loop_
_entity.id
_entity.type
_entity.pdbx_description
1 polymer ?
#
loop_
_entity_poly.entity_id
_entity_poly.type
_entity_poly.pdbx_seq_one_letter_code
_entity_poly.pdbx_strand_id
1 'polypeptide(L)'
;MGTIGSRHTVCLSSLYTCGKSFQVNKTSGFGRRKVHTHVEAFSVLKGCTRSSAADVASDLPGSAGDVGIYELQVLAEQSYCLFHSMLAMADDTNFLLLVLLLSCSSLCFGSQADIECLKSVQQSVIDPNGVLKSSWNFENATAGFICRFTGVACWHPDEDRVLSLRLGNLGLEGPFPRGLQNCSSMSGLDLSNNNFSGPIPSEIAREVPYLTFLDLSYNSFSGSIPQNISQMTYLNVLNLQHNQLSGQIPPRFVFLTRLFEFNVADNLLSGFIPPLLQKFSSSNFAGNQGLCGAPLDDCPPSKRRWRPVRIRLHRLNDQSSIGVAVGFVVGFVVAFYFPHLFVCSERLRAYVVRI
;
A
#
# COMPACT_ATOMS: atom_id res chain seq x y z
N MET A 1 -62.87 14.19 -27.63
CA MET A 1 -62.23 14.62 -26.36
C MET A 1 -62.47 13.53 -25.33
N GLY A 2 -61.44 12.72 -25.03
CA GLY A 2 -61.45 11.65 -24.03
C GLY A 2 -59.99 11.17 -23.87
N THR A 3 -59.36 11.41 -22.73
CA THR A 3 -59.18 10.54 -21.54
C THR A 3 -57.87 9.74 -21.56
N ILE A 4 -56.99 10.11 -20.61
CA ILE A 4 -56.19 9.29 -19.67
C ILE A 4 -55.34 8.13 -20.24
N GLY A 5 -54.04 8.12 -19.89
CA GLY A 5 -53.21 6.91 -19.94
C GLY A 5 -51.77 7.09 -19.47
N SER A 6 -51.50 6.87 -18.18
CA SER A 6 -50.19 6.53 -17.63
C SER A 6 -49.69 5.21 -18.22
N ARG A 7 -48.42 5.12 -18.68
CA ARG A 7 -47.67 3.85 -18.80
C ARG A 7 -46.14 4.03 -18.67
N HIS A 8 -45.63 3.50 -17.56
CA HIS A 8 -44.45 2.62 -17.41
C HIS A 8 -43.27 2.74 -18.38
N THR A 9 -42.13 3.19 -17.84
CA THR A 9 -40.78 2.93 -18.35
C THR A 9 -40.41 1.47 -18.06
N VAL A 10 -40.23 0.66 -19.11
CA VAL A 10 -39.63 -0.68 -19.02
C VAL A 10 -38.15 -0.52 -19.39
N CYS A 11 -37.26 -0.71 -18.42
CA CYS A 11 -35.83 -0.92 -18.69
C CYS A 11 -35.64 -2.30 -19.31
N LEU A 12 -35.39 -2.35 -20.61
CA LEU A 12 -34.92 -3.55 -21.31
C LEU A 12 -33.39 -3.59 -21.22
N SER A 13 -32.87 -4.51 -20.40
CA SER A 13 -31.48 -4.96 -20.44
C SER A 13 -31.25 -5.80 -21.70
N SER A 14 -30.34 -5.36 -22.57
CA SER A 14 -29.79 -6.19 -23.65
C SER A 14 -28.26 -6.17 -23.60
N LEU A 15 -27.70 -7.34 -23.30
CA LEU A 15 -26.30 -7.69 -23.42
C LEU A 15 -25.82 -7.51 -24.87
N TYR A 16 -24.78 -6.70 -25.07
CA TYR A 16 -23.95 -6.74 -26.28
C TYR A 16 -22.49 -6.89 -25.87
N THR A 17 -21.93 -8.09 -26.06
CA THR A 17 -20.48 -8.31 -26.10
C THR A 17 -19.99 -7.97 -27.50
N CYS A 18 -19.13 -6.96 -27.64
CA CYS A 18 -18.42 -6.69 -28.89
C CYS A 18 -16.91 -6.81 -28.65
N GLY A 19 -16.34 -7.95 -29.04
CA GLY A 19 -14.90 -8.18 -29.03
C GLY A 19 -14.20 -7.32 -30.08
N LYS A 20 -13.25 -6.48 -29.66
CA LYS A 20 -12.35 -5.80 -30.60
C LYS A 20 -11.18 -6.73 -30.93
N SER A 21 -11.18 -7.26 -32.15
CA SER A 21 -9.98 -7.79 -32.79
C SER A 21 -9.20 -6.63 -33.41
N PHE A 22 -7.96 -6.45 -32.99
CA PHE A 22 -7.02 -5.48 -33.56
C PHE A 22 -6.34 -6.13 -34.77
N GLN A 23 -6.53 -5.56 -35.96
CA GLN A 23 -5.72 -5.89 -37.14
C GLN A 23 -5.05 -4.60 -37.63
N VAL A 24 -3.72 -4.59 -37.54
CA VAL A 24 -2.85 -3.53 -38.05
C VAL A 24 -2.50 -3.89 -39.48
N ASN A 25 -2.79 -3.01 -40.44
CA ASN A 25 -2.13 -3.04 -41.75
C ASN A 25 -1.63 -1.64 -42.12
N LYS A 26 -0.32 -1.57 -42.39
CA LYS A 26 0.43 -0.41 -42.88
C LYS A 26 0.39 -0.37 -44.42
N THR A 27 0.19 0.82 -44.99
CA THR A 27 0.75 1.28 -46.27
C THR A 27 0.58 2.82 -46.32
N SER A 28 1.65 3.61 -46.15
CA SER A 28 2.57 4.16 -47.16
C SER A 28 1.92 5.13 -48.16
N GLY A 29 2.33 6.41 -48.16
CA GLY A 29 2.23 7.29 -49.33
C GLY A 29 1.95 8.77 -49.07
N PHE A 30 3.02 9.56 -49.10
CA PHE A 30 3.16 10.91 -49.71
C PHE A 30 1.94 11.87 -49.82
N GLY A 31 2.13 13.11 -49.38
CA GLY A 31 1.60 14.29 -50.10
C GLY A 31 0.86 15.34 -49.27
N ARG A 32 1.37 16.58 -49.33
CA ARG A 32 0.86 17.83 -48.74
C ARG A 32 -0.60 18.17 -49.12
N ARG A 33 -1.43 18.59 -48.14
CA ARG A 33 -2.13 19.92 -48.04
C ARG A 33 -3.34 19.85 -47.10
N LYS A 34 -3.53 20.93 -46.33
CA LYS A 34 -4.75 21.29 -45.58
C LYS A 34 -5.96 21.40 -46.52
N VAL A 35 -7.11 20.82 -46.17
CA VAL A 35 -8.45 21.39 -46.46
C VAL A 35 -9.44 20.92 -45.37
N HIS A 36 -10.18 21.88 -44.79
CA HIS A 36 -11.38 21.68 -43.98
C HIS A 36 -12.51 21.08 -44.82
N THR A 37 -13.24 20.09 -44.31
CA THR A 37 -14.59 19.79 -44.83
C THR A 37 -15.50 19.24 -43.73
N HIS A 38 -16.62 19.95 -43.56
CA HIS A 38 -17.85 19.52 -42.90
C HIS A 38 -18.30 18.13 -43.39
N VAL A 39 -18.86 17.33 -42.49
CA VAL A 39 -19.60 16.11 -42.81
C VAL A 39 -20.99 16.23 -42.21
N GLU A 40 -21.99 16.36 -43.08
CA GLU A 40 -23.40 16.15 -42.75
C GLU A 40 -23.69 14.65 -42.65
N ALA A 41 -24.48 14.28 -41.64
CA ALA A 41 -24.92 12.91 -41.41
C ALA A 41 -26.20 12.63 -42.21
N PHE A 42 -26.22 11.50 -42.93
CA PHE A 42 -27.46 10.84 -43.36
C PHE A 42 -27.48 9.42 -42.81
N SER A 43 -28.51 9.14 -42.02
CA SER A 43 -28.86 7.82 -41.49
C SER A 43 -29.65 7.01 -42.52
N VAL A 44 -29.29 5.74 -42.71
CA VAL A 44 -30.19 4.74 -43.31
C VAL A 44 -30.17 3.49 -42.45
N LEU A 45 -31.31 3.21 -41.80
CA LEU A 45 -31.63 1.95 -41.13
C LEU A 45 -32.19 0.95 -42.16
N LYS A 46 -31.70 -0.29 -42.16
CA LYS A 46 -32.46 -1.48 -42.59
C LYS A 46 -32.18 -2.62 -41.62
N GLY A 47 -33.26 -3.28 -41.18
CA GLY A 47 -33.34 -4.08 -39.96
C GLY A 47 -33.11 -5.58 -40.11
N CYS A 48 -33.35 -6.30 -39.00
CA CYS A 48 -33.52 -7.75 -38.93
C CYS A 48 -34.35 -8.12 -37.68
N THR A 49 -35.04 -9.25 -37.78
CA THR A 49 -36.21 -9.71 -37.02
C THR A 49 -35.88 -10.66 -35.84
N ARG A 50 -36.92 -10.96 -35.04
CA ARG A 50 -36.94 -11.63 -33.72
C ARG A 50 -37.12 -13.16 -33.84
N SER A 51 -36.44 -13.96 -33.03
CA SER A 51 -36.89 -15.32 -32.64
C SER A 51 -36.49 -15.67 -31.20
N SER A 52 -37.28 -16.54 -30.58
CA SER A 52 -37.41 -16.78 -29.13
C SER A 52 -36.50 -17.89 -28.57
N ALA A 53 -36.28 -17.84 -27.26
CA ALA A 53 -35.54 -18.81 -26.45
C ALA A 53 -36.32 -20.12 -26.19
N ALA A 54 -35.61 -21.25 -26.22
CA ALA A 54 -35.92 -22.46 -25.46
C ALA A 54 -34.64 -23.30 -25.29
N ASP A 55 -34.52 -23.92 -24.11
CA ASP A 55 -33.64 -25.03 -23.71
C ASP A 55 -32.13 -24.79 -23.54
N VAL A 56 -31.65 -24.92 -22.30
CA VAL A 56 -30.91 -26.09 -21.77
C VAL A 56 -30.28 -25.70 -20.43
N ALA A 57 -30.66 -26.43 -19.38
CA ALA A 57 -29.94 -26.50 -18.12
C ALA A 57 -28.96 -27.69 -18.18
N SER A 58 -27.71 -27.50 -17.77
CA SER A 58 -26.90 -28.52 -17.06
C SER A 58 -25.45 -28.04 -16.82
N ASP A 59 -24.96 -28.40 -15.62
CA ASP A 59 -23.55 -28.65 -15.24
C ASP A 59 -22.67 -27.51 -14.66
N LEU A 60 -22.55 -27.57 -13.32
CA LEU A 60 -21.37 -27.23 -12.52
C LEU A 60 -20.42 -28.46 -12.52
N PRO A 61 -19.07 -28.33 -12.40
CA PRO A 61 -18.46 -27.84 -11.15
C PRO A 61 -17.11 -27.08 -11.23
N GLY A 62 -16.85 -26.26 -10.19
CA GLY A 62 -15.55 -26.18 -9.52
C GLY A 62 -14.56 -25.08 -9.92
N SER A 63 -14.51 -23.98 -9.17
CA SER A 63 -13.40 -23.66 -8.24
C SER A 63 -13.56 -22.24 -7.68
N ALA A 64 -13.30 -22.11 -6.38
CA ALA A 64 -13.48 -20.89 -5.61
C ALA A 64 -12.28 -19.95 -5.78
N GLY A 65 -12.56 -18.70 -6.13
CA GLY A 65 -11.61 -17.59 -6.19
C GLY A 65 -12.25 -16.43 -6.93
N ASP A 66 -12.28 -15.24 -6.33
CA ASP A 66 -12.80 -13.97 -6.89
C ASP A 66 -14.32 -13.75 -6.86
N VAL A 67 -14.88 -13.70 -5.64
CA VAL A 67 -16.12 -12.95 -5.36
C VAL A 67 -15.73 -11.74 -4.53
N GLY A 68 -15.45 -10.62 -5.21
CA GLY A 68 -15.11 -9.36 -4.53
C GLY A 68 -14.77 -8.17 -5.42
N ILE A 69 -14.56 -8.36 -6.73
CA ILE A 69 -14.19 -7.27 -7.65
C ILE A 69 -15.32 -6.93 -8.65
N TYR A 70 -16.31 -7.82 -8.85
CA TYR A 70 -17.42 -7.56 -9.77
C TYR A 70 -18.57 -6.74 -9.17
N GLU A 71 -18.70 -6.65 -7.84
CA GLU A 71 -19.74 -5.81 -7.19
C GLU A 71 -19.34 -4.32 -7.10
N LEU A 72 -18.04 -4.01 -7.07
CA LEU A 72 -17.55 -2.63 -7.06
C LEU A 72 -17.54 -1.97 -8.45
N GLN A 73 -17.41 -2.77 -9.52
CA GLN A 73 -17.48 -2.26 -10.89
C GLN A 73 -18.92 -1.89 -11.31
N VAL A 74 -19.93 -2.63 -10.81
CA VAL A 74 -21.35 -2.38 -11.13
C VAL A 74 -21.87 -1.11 -10.43
N LEU A 75 -21.39 -0.81 -9.21
CA LEU A 75 -21.75 0.42 -8.51
C LEU A 75 -21.07 1.66 -9.12
N ALA A 76 -19.85 1.52 -9.67
CA ALA A 76 -19.19 2.59 -10.37
C ALA A 76 -19.89 2.94 -11.70
N GLU A 77 -20.28 1.94 -12.50
CA GLU A 77 -20.98 2.20 -13.79
C GLU A 77 -22.42 2.71 -13.60
N GLN A 78 -23.14 2.29 -12.55
CA GLN A 78 -24.46 2.86 -12.22
C GLN A 78 -24.38 4.34 -11.81
N SER A 79 -23.29 4.74 -11.17
CA SER A 79 -23.04 6.14 -10.78
C SER A 79 -22.78 7.03 -11.99
N TYR A 80 -22.01 6.55 -12.97
CA TYR A 80 -21.73 7.29 -14.21
C TYR A 80 -22.96 7.42 -15.12
N CYS A 81 -23.83 6.40 -15.19
CA CYS A 81 -25.08 6.47 -15.95
C CYS A 81 -26.12 7.41 -15.31
N LEU A 82 -26.22 7.44 -13.99
CA LEU A 82 -27.05 8.42 -13.26
C LEU A 82 -26.53 9.86 -13.45
N PHE A 83 -25.20 10.04 -13.45
CA PHE A 83 -24.58 11.35 -13.68
C PHE A 83 -24.78 11.85 -15.13
N HIS A 84 -24.66 10.97 -16.13
CA HIS A 84 -24.89 11.34 -17.54
C HIS A 84 -26.37 11.56 -17.89
N SER A 85 -27.29 10.83 -17.26
CA SER A 85 -28.74 11.04 -17.46
C SER A 85 -29.25 12.31 -16.76
N MET A 86 -28.63 12.73 -15.66
CA MET A 86 -28.92 14.04 -15.04
C MET A 86 -28.36 15.23 -15.84
N LEU A 87 -27.23 15.06 -16.54
CA LEU A 87 -26.67 16.08 -17.43
C LEU A 87 -27.50 16.31 -18.70
N ALA A 88 -28.31 15.33 -19.11
CA ALA A 88 -29.16 15.43 -20.31
C ALA A 88 -30.52 16.11 -20.06
N MET A 89 -30.79 16.57 -18.84
CA MET A 89 -32.07 17.20 -18.45
C MET A 89 -31.95 18.64 -17.92
N ALA A 90 -30.78 19.26 -18.04
CA ALA A 90 -30.50 20.55 -17.40
C ALA A 90 -30.40 21.68 -18.43
N ASP A 91 -31.54 22.22 -18.84
CA ASP A 91 -31.64 23.46 -19.63
C ASP A 91 -31.72 24.72 -18.75
N ASP A 92 -31.33 24.60 -17.48
CA ASP A 92 -31.33 25.72 -16.54
C ASP A 92 -29.95 25.84 -15.88
N THR A 93 -29.31 26.97 -16.09
CA THR A 93 -28.09 27.40 -15.37
C THR A 93 -28.25 27.32 -13.85
N ASN A 94 -29.48 27.38 -13.35
CA ASN A 94 -29.86 27.14 -11.95
C ASN A 94 -29.65 25.69 -11.50
N PHE A 95 -29.80 24.69 -12.37
CA PHE A 95 -29.54 23.28 -12.04
C PHE A 95 -28.04 23.01 -11.98
N LEU A 96 -27.26 23.60 -12.90
CA LEU A 96 -25.80 23.54 -12.83
C LEU A 96 -25.28 24.25 -11.57
N LEU A 97 -25.88 25.40 -11.20
CA LEU A 97 -25.59 26.10 -9.95
C LEU A 97 -25.99 25.26 -8.74
N LEU A 98 -27.14 24.58 -8.76
CA LEU A 98 -27.58 23.69 -7.69
C LEU A 98 -26.66 22.47 -7.54
N VAL A 99 -26.22 21.86 -8.64
CA VAL A 99 -25.24 20.76 -8.65
C VAL A 99 -23.87 21.25 -8.19
N LEU A 100 -23.45 22.46 -8.58
CA LEU A 100 -22.23 23.09 -8.07
C LEU A 100 -22.33 23.46 -6.58
N LEU A 101 -23.50 23.85 -6.09
CA LEU A 101 -23.75 24.11 -4.66
C LEU A 101 -23.85 22.80 -3.86
N LEU A 102 -24.38 21.73 -4.44
CA LEU A 102 -24.43 20.38 -3.86
C LEU A 102 -23.06 19.66 -3.90
N SER A 103 -22.21 20.00 -4.87
CA SER A 103 -20.80 19.58 -4.88
C SER A 103 -19.93 20.47 -3.97
N CYS A 104 -20.35 21.71 -3.70
CA CYS A 104 -19.69 22.59 -2.73
C CYS A 104 -20.04 22.22 -1.28
N SER A 105 -21.23 21.70 -1.00
CA SER A 105 -21.57 21.15 0.33
C SER A 105 -20.79 19.87 0.67
N SER A 106 -20.31 19.15 -0.35
CA SER A 106 -19.36 18.04 -0.17
C SER A 106 -17.91 18.52 0.03
N LEU A 107 -17.61 19.81 -0.12
CA LEU A 107 -16.32 20.36 0.34
C LEU A 107 -16.34 20.72 1.84
N CYS A 108 -17.50 20.62 2.51
CA CYS A 108 -17.61 20.75 3.97
C CYS A 108 -17.39 19.42 4.74
N PHE A 109 -16.99 18.34 4.05
CA PHE A 109 -16.87 16.99 4.64
C PHE A 109 -15.81 16.82 5.75
N GLY A 110 -14.85 17.73 5.88
CA GLY A 110 -13.79 17.63 6.90
C GLY A 110 -14.35 17.51 8.31
N SER A 111 -15.30 18.38 8.66
CA SER A 111 -15.93 18.42 9.98
C SER A 111 -16.58 17.09 10.39
N GLN A 112 -17.31 16.45 9.47
CA GLN A 112 -18.05 15.22 9.78
C GLN A 112 -17.10 14.03 10.01
N ALA A 113 -16.06 13.89 9.19
CA ALA A 113 -15.07 12.82 9.35
C ALA A 113 -14.28 12.98 10.65
N ASP A 114 -13.87 14.21 10.98
CA ASP A 114 -13.18 14.51 12.24
C ASP A 114 -14.10 14.28 13.47
N ILE A 115 -15.40 14.61 13.39
CA ILE A 115 -16.37 14.26 14.44
C ILE A 115 -16.47 12.74 14.63
N GLU A 116 -16.54 11.96 13.55
CA GLU A 116 -16.59 10.50 13.60
C GLU A 116 -15.30 9.89 14.14
N CYS A 117 -14.15 10.48 13.81
CA CYS A 117 -12.86 10.14 14.39
C CYS A 117 -12.89 10.29 15.91
N LEU A 118 -13.29 11.45 16.43
CA LEU A 118 -13.32 11.72 17.87
C LEU A 118 -14.34 10.83 18.60
N LYS A 119 -15.51 10.56 18.00
CA LYS A 119 -16.48 9.58 18.54
C LYS A 119 -15.85 8.20 18.66
N SER A 120 -15.14 7.75 17.62
CA SER A 120 -14.48 6.44 17.61
C SER A 120 -13.36 6.35 18.64
N VAL A 121 -12.57 7.42 18.78
CA VAL A 121 -11.52 7.52 19.80
C VAL A 121 -12.14 7.42 21.19
N GLN A 122 -13.16 8.24 21.49
CA GLN A 122 -13.85 8.24 22.79
C GLN A 122 -14.44 6.86 23.14
N GLN A 123 -14.98 6.14 22.15
CA GLN A 123 -15.55 4.80 22.35
C GLN A 123 -14.47 3.71 22.52
N SER A 124 -13.28 3.91 21.96
CA SER A 124 -12.20 2.92 21.99
C SER A 124 -11.31 2.99 23.22
N VAL A 125 -11.25 4.16 23.87
CA VAL A 125 -10.40 4.43 25.04
C VAL A 125 -11.17 4.17 26.33
N ILE A 126 -10.49 3.62 27.32
CA ILE A 126 -11.04 3.47 28.67
C ILE A 126 -10.72 4.77 29.43
N ASP A 127 -11.76 5.51 29.82
CA ASP A 127 -11.66 6.82 30.50
C ASP A 127 -12.23 6.71 31.93
N PRO A 128 -11.45 6.19 32.90
CA PRO A 128 -11.94 5.94 34.26
C PRO A 128 -12.32 7.22 35.00
N ASN A 129 -11.67 8.33 34.66
CA ASN A 129 -11.90 9.64 35.27
C ASN A 129 -12.99 10.46 34.55
N GLY A 130 -13.52 9.98 33.43
CA GLY A 130 -14.53 10.67 32.64
C GLY A 130 -14.04 11.98 32.01
N VAL A 131 -12.73 12.16 31.79
CA VAL A 131 -12.16 13.40 31.26
C VAL A 131 -12.62 13.65 29.83
N LEU A 132 -12.59 12.64 28.97
CA LEU A 132 -13.07 12.76 27.59
C LEU A 132 -14.58 12.81 27.58
N LYS A 133 -15.26 11.97 28.37
CA LYS A 133 -16.73 11.95 28.40
C LYS A 133 -17.33 13.27 28.87
N SER A 134 -16.69 13.95 29.82
CA SER A 134 -17.18 15.23 30.34
C SER A 134 -16.99 16.40 29.36
N SER A 135 -15.97 16.32 28.50
CA SER A 135 -15.63 17.40 27.56
C SER A 135 -16.11 17.17 26.13
N TRP A 136 -16.07 15.94 25.62
CA TRP A 136 -16.39 15.59 24.23
C TRP A 136 -17.88 15.23 24.14
N ASN A 137 -18.72 16.26 24.07
CA ASN A 137 -20.16 16.10 23.95
C ASN A 137 -20.60 16.30 22.49
N PHE A 138 -21.23 15.27 21.93
CA PHE A 138 -21.68 15.25 20.53
C PHE A 138 -23.20 15.38 20.36
N GLU A 139 -23.98 15.60 21.43
CA GLU A 139 -25.45 15.56 21.40
C GLU A 139 -26.11 16.85 20.89
N ASN A 140 -25.43 17.99 20.97
CA ASN A 140 -25.96 19.28 20.53
C ASN A 140 -25.16 19.80 19.33
N ALA A 141 -25.81 19.88 18.16
CA ALA A 141 -25.23 20.40 16.91
C ALA A 141 -24.73 21.86 17.00
N THR A 142 -25.06 22.58 18.07
CA THR A 142 -24.70 23.99 18.31
C THR A 142 -23.79 24.19 19.54
N ALA A 143 -23.45 23.13 20.30
CA ALA A 143 -22.83 23.26 21.62
C ALA A 143 -21.34 22.91 21.72
N GLY A 144 -20.62 22.79 20.61
CA GLY A 144 -19.16 22.90 20.72
C GLY A 144 -18.44 22.38 19.50
N PHE A 145 -17.95 23.31 18.69
CA PHE A 145 -16.76 23.14 17.86
C PHE A 145 -15.83 22.11 18.50
N ILE A 146 -15.53 21.04 17.78
CA ILE A 146 -14.69 19.94 18.30
C ILE A 146 -13.32 20.47 18.76
N CYS A 147 -12.92 21.62 18.23
CA CYS A 147 -11.72 22.37 18.60
C CYS A 147 -11.71 22.92 20.03
N ARG A 148 -12.85 22.90 20.74
CA ARG A 148 -12.94 23.26 22.16
C ARG A 148 -12.83 22.04 23.08
N PHE A 149 -12.83 20.85 22.52
CA PHE A 149 -12.70 19.63 23.31
C PHE A 149 -11.32 19.54 23.95
N THR A 150 -11.29 18.99 25.16
CA THR A 150 -10.05 18.77 25.89
C THR A 150 -9.09 17.95 25.03
N GLY A 151 -7.90 18.50 24.81
CA GLY A 151 -6.85 17.84 24.03
C GLY A 151 -7.06 17.88 22.51
N VAL A 152 -8.08 18.55 21.97
CA VAL A 152 -8.25 18.69 20.51
C VAL A 152 -7.72 20.04 20.07
N ALA A 153 -6.75 20.05 19.16
CA ALA A 153 -6.31 21.26 18.47
C ALA A 153 -6.69 21.17 16.99
N CYS A 154 -7.14 22.29 16.42
CA CYS A 154 -7.57 22.39 15.03
C CYS A 154 -6.64 23.27 14.19
N TRP A 155 -6.72 23.13 12.88
CA TRP A 155 -5.97 23.95 11.92
C TRP A 155 -6.38 25.42 11.97
N HIS A 156 -7.67 25.68 12.19
CA HIS A 156 -8.24 27.00 12.40
C HIS A 156 -9.29 26.94 13.52
N PRO A 157 -9.42 27.96 14.38
CA PRO A 157 -10.40 27.95 15.48
C PRO A 157 -11.86 27.77 15.04
N ASP A 158 -12.18 28.24 13.83
CA ASP A 158 -13.53 28.22 13.25
C ASP A 158 -13.76 27.04 12.29
N GLU A 159 -12.76 26.18 12.08
CA GLU A 159 -12.87 24.99 11.24
C GLU A 159 -12.76 23.74 12.11
N ASP A 160 -13.76 22.86 12.04
CA ASP A 160 -13.77 21.55 12.72
C ASP A 160 -12.82 20.55 12.03
N ARG A 161 -11.55 20.92 11.88
CA ARG A 161 -10.52 20.12 11.22
C ARG A 161 -9.38 19.84 12.19
N VAL A 162 -9.25 18.60 12.65
CA VAL A 162 -8.28 18.23 13.67
C VAL A 162 -6.86 18.35 13.12
N LEU A 163 -6.05 19.13 13.82
CA LEU A 163 -4.61 19.28 13.59
C LEU A 163 -3.83 18.32 14.47
N SER A 164 -4.15 18.25 15.76
CA SER A 164 -3.46 17.35 16.69
C SER A 164 -4.33 16.94 17.87
N LEU A 165 -4.15 15.72 18.35
CA LEU A 165 -4.70 15.24 19.61
C LEU A 165 -3.60 15.25 20.69
N ARG A 166 -3.85 15.96 21.79
CA ARG A 166 -3.00 16.08 22.98
C ARG A 166 -3.72 15.49 24.17
N LEU A 167 -3.64 14.18 24.29
CA LEU A 167 -4.31 13.40 25.33
C LEU A 167 -3.33 12.89 26.38
N GLY A 168 -2.19 13.56 26.53
CA GLY A 168 -1.18 13.19 27.50
C GLY A 168 -1.59 13.50 28.95
N ASN A 169 -1.16 12.65 29.90
CA ASN A 169 -1.41 12.83 31.34
C ASN A 169 -2.90 12.95 31.72
N LEU A 170 -3.76 12.13 31.09
CA LEU A 170 -5.20 12.12 31.36
C LEU A 170 -5.66 10.89 32.15
N GLY A 171 -4.75 9.95 32.44
CA GLY A 171 -5.08 8.69 33.12
C GLY A 171 -5.93 7.76 32.25
N LEU A 172 -5.80 7.86 30.93
CA LEU A 172 -6.50 7.02 29.97
C LEU A 172 -5.90 5.62 29.94
N GLU A 173 -6.74 4.61 29.71
CA GLU A 173 -6.32 3.21 29.67
C GLU A 173 -6.82 2.50 28.39
N GLY A 174 -6.45 1.22 28.28
CA GLY A 174 -6.87 0.36 27.18
C GLY A 174 -5.82 0.26 26.07
N PRO A 175 -6.19 -0.27 24.89
CA PRO A 175 -5.28 -0.36 23.76
C PRO A 175 -5.08 0.99 23.07
N PHE A 176 -4.21 1.02 22.06
CA PHE A 176 -4.08 2.17 21.16
C PHE A 176 -5.47 2.58 20.60
N PRO A 177 -5.82 3.89 20.61
CA PRO A 177 -7.14 4.37 20.17
C PRO A 177 -7.46 4.00 18.72
N ARG A 178 -8.74 3.69 18.45
CA ARG A 178 -9.23 3.35 17.11
C ARG A 178 -9.95 4.53 16.47
N GLY A 179 -10.05 4.51 15.14
CA GLY A 179 -10.79 5.52 14.37
C GLY A 179 -9.98 6.73 13.96
N LEU A 180 -8.69 6.77 14.30
CA LEU A 180 -7.78 7.86 13.94
C LEU A 180 -7.64 8.06 12.42
N GLN A 181 -7.92 7.03 11.62
CA GLN A 181 -7.95 7.11 10.15
C GLN A 181 -8.97 8.11 9.60
N ASN A 182 -10.01 8.45 10.37
CA ASN A 182 -10.99 9.45 9.96
C ASN A 182 -10.50 10.88 10.22
N CYS A 183 -9.52 11.08 11.11
CA CYS A 183 -8.85 12.36 11.34
C CYS A 183 -7.80 12.61 10.22
N SER A 184 -8.27 12.70 8.98
CA SER A 184 -7.44 12.67 7.76
C SER A 184 -6.35 13.75 7.66
N SER A 185 -6.49 14.82 8.44
CA SER A 185 -5.60 15.99 8.42
C SER A 185 -4.73 16.13 9.66
N MET A 186 -4.77 15.14 10.54
CA MET A 186 -4.02 15.16 11.79
C MET A 186 -2.51 15.02 11.52
N SER A 187 -1.74 15.89 12.16
CA SER A 187 -0.28 15.95 12.04
C SER A 187 0.45 15.73 13.38
N GLY A 188 -0.27 15.69 14.51
CA GLY A 188 0.30 15.40 15.82
C GLY A 188 -0.58 14.50 16.68
N LEU A 189 0.04 13.53 17.34
CA LEU A 189 -0.61 12.66 18.32
C LEU A 189 0.28 12.53 19.56
N ASP A 190 -0.24 12.98 20.69
CA ASP A 190 0.36 12.83 22.01
C ASP A 190 -0.59 12.02 22.89
N LEU A 191 -0.16 10.79 23.23
CA LEU A 191 -0.81 9.89 24.18
C LEU A 191 0.07 9.65 25.42
N SER A 192 1.09 10.48 25.62
CA SER A 192 2.11 10.25 26.63
C SER A 192 1.57 10.25 28.06
N ASN A 193 2.28 9.62 29.00
CA ASN A 193 1.93 9.65 30.42
C ASN A 193 0.50 9.16 30.70
N ASN A 194 0.13 8.03 30.11
CA ASN A 194 -1.15 7.36 30.34
C ASN A 194 -0.91 5.90 30.70
N ASN A 195 -1.98 5.11 30.76
CA ASN A 195 -1.94 3.68 31.06
C ASN A 195 -2.35 2.84 29.85
N PHE A 196 -2.04 3.31 28.61
CA PHE A 196 -2.29 2.52 27.41
C PHE A 196 -1.42 1.26 27.39
N SER A 197 -1.96 0.16 26.86
CA SER A 197 -1.34 -1.15 26.88
C SER A 197 -1.53 -1.92 25.57
N GLY A 198 -0.94 -3.11 25.47
CA GLY A 198 -0.96 -3.90 24.24
C GLY A 198 0.00 -3.37 23.16
N PRO A 199 -0.06 -3.90 21.94
CA PRO A 199 0.86 -3.52 20.87
C PRO A 199 0.48 -2.21 20.19
N ILE A 200 1.50 -1.49 19.71
CA ILE A 200 1.30 -0.42 18.72
C ILE A 200 0.76 -1.09 17.43
N PRO A 201 -0.32 -0.59 16.81
CA PRO A 201 -0.92 -1.21 15.62
C PRO A 201 0.08 -1.34 14.48
N SER A 202 0.09 -2.51 13.82
CA SER A 202 0.98 -2.75 12.66
C SER A 202 0.67 -1.82 11.49
N GLU A 203 -0.58 -1.35 11.39
CA GLU A 203 -1.08 -0.49 10.32
C GLU A 203 -1.11 1.00 10.72
N ILE A 204 -0.39 1.41 11.78
CA ILE A 204 -0.40 2.80 12.26
C ILE A 204 -0.08 3.83 11.16
N ALA A 205 0.81 3.50 10.23
CA ALA A 205 1.14 4.39 9.11
C ALA A 205 -0.02 4.58 8.12
N ARG A 206 -0.96 3.63 8.05
CA ARG A 206 -2.19 3.75 7.26
C ARG A 206 -3.26 4.53 8.02
N GLU A 207 -3.30 4.39 9.35
CA GLU A 207 -4.26 5.10 10.20
C GLU A 207 -3.92 6.58 10.29
N VAL A 208 -2.64 6.95 10.37
CA VAL A 208 -2.23 8.35 10.61
C VAL A 208 -1.03 8.75 9.72
N PRO A 209 -1.20 8.74 8.37
CA PRO A 209 -0.09 8.82 7.41
C PRO A 209 0.67 10.16 7.41
N TYR A 210 0.05 11.23 7.90
CA TYR A 210 0.59 12.59 7.85
C TYR A 210 1.18 13.08 9.18
N LEU A 211 1.35 12.20 10.16
CA LEU A 211 1.95 12.60 11.44
C LEU A 211 3.38 13.11 11.26
N THR A 212 3.62 14.23 11.92
CA THR A 212 4.92 14.86 12.13
C THR A 212 5.39 14.66 13.57
N PHE A 213 4.45 14.48 14.51
CA PHE A 213 4.72 14.28 15.93
C PHE A 213 3.95 13.07 16.44
N LEU A 214 4.66 12.10 17.02
CA LEU A 214 4.08 10.95 17.70
C LEU A 214 4.78 10.74 19.05
N ASP A 215 4.05 10.99 20.14
CA ASP A 215 4.50 10.70 21.49
C ASP A 215 3.60 9.66 22.17
N LEU A 216 4.17 8.49 22.42
CA LEU A 216 3.56 7.36 23.12
C LEU A 216 4.29 7.04 24.42
N SER A 217 5.15 7.95 24.89
CA SER A 217 6.02 7.72 26.04
C SER A 217 5.27 7.55 27.35
N TYR A 218 5.90 6.93 28.34
CA TYR A 218 5.33 6.73 29.68
C TYR A 218 3.95 6.06 29.61
N ASN A 219 3.92 4.89 29.00
CA ASN A 219 2.74 4.03 28.89
C ASN A 219 3.17 2.57 29.16
N SER A 220 2.26 1.63 28.94
CA SER A 220 2.51 0.19 29.03
C SER A 220 2.40 -0.51 27.66
N PHE A 221 2.73 0.18 26.55
CA PHE A 221 2.76 -0.45 25.22
C PHE A 221 3.80 -1.58 25.19
N SER A 222 3.46 -2.68 24.54
CA SER A 222 4.24 -3.93 24.54
C SER A 222 4.41 -4.51 23.13
N GLY A 223 5.15 -5.61 23.01
CA GLY A 223 5.46 -6.21 21.71
C GLY A 223 6.53 -5.43 20.93
N SER A 224 6.67 -5.69 19.64
CA SER A 224 7.71 -5.05 18.81
C SER A 224 7.28 -3.71 18.25
N ILE A 225 8.23 -2.79 18.06
CA ILE A 225 8.01 -1.56 17.29
C ILE A 225 7.60 -1.93 15.85
N PRO A 226 6.41 -1.52 15.36
CA PRO A 226 5.96 -1.85 14.02
C PRO A 226 6.90 -1.33 12.95
N GLN A 227 7.27 -2.19 12.01
CA GLN A 227 8.15 -1.80 10.92
C GLN A 227 7.51 -0.74 10.01
N ASN A 228 6.17 -0.75 9.87
CA ASN A 228 5.43 0.18 9.02
C ASN A 228 5.54 1.64 9.47
N ILE A 229 5.96 1.93 10.71
CA ILE A 229 6.28 3.32 11.11
C ILE A 229 7.28 3.95 10.14
N SER A 230 8.18 3.16 9.50
CA SER A 230 9.08 3.67 8.45
C SER A 230 8.39 4.32 7.25
N GLN A 231 7.10 4.07 7.04
CA GLN A 231 6.30 4.65 5.96
C GLN A 231 5.79 6.07 6.30
N MET A 232 5.84 6.47 7.58
CA MET A 232 5.44 7.80 8.05
C MET A 232 6.56 8.81 7.76
N THR A 233 6.82 9.08 6.48
CA THR A 233 7.99 9.86 6.03
C THR A 233 7.96 11.34 6.42
N TYR A 234 6.84 11.83 6.92
CA TYR A 234 6.67 13.18 7.48
C TYR A 234 7.07 13.30 8.96
N LEU A 235 7.37 12.17 9.61
CA LEU A 235 7.61 12.12 11.05
C LEU A 235 8.92 12.83 11.43
N ASN A 236 8.80 13.80 12.32
CA ASN A 236 9.88 14.63 12.83
C ASN A 236 10.26 14.25 14.26
N VAL A 237 9.26 13.90 15.08
CA VAL A 237 9.39 13.49 16.49
C VAL A 237 8.75 12.13 16.68
N LEU A 238 9.52 11.18 17.22
CA LEU A 238 9.05 9.86 17.63
C LEU A 238 9.54 9.55 19.04
N ASN A 239 8.63 9.60 20.02
CA ASN A 239 8.95 9.32 21.40
C ASN A 239 8.18 8.09 21.89
N LEU A 240 8.93 7.05 22.23
CA LEU A 240 8.43 5.75 22.70
C LEU A 240 9.03 5.37 24.07
N GLN A 241 9.72 6.30 24.73
CA GLN A 241 10.44 6.00 25.99
C GLN A 241 9.49 5.51 27.08
N HIS A 242 10.03 4.77 28.06
CA HIS A 242 9.25 4.26 29.20
C HIS A 242 8.00 3.49 28.76
N ASN A 243 8.24 2.37 28.07
CA ASN A 243 7.22 1.40 27.69
C ASN A 243 7.78 -0.02 27.89
N GLN A 244 7.03 -1.03 27.46
CA GLN A 244 7.42 -2.45 27.51
C GLN A 244 7.72 -2.99 26.10
N LEU A 245 8.18 -2.13 25.18
CA LEU A 245 8.47 -2.51 23.80
C LEU A 245 9.71 -3.40 23.74
N SER A 246 9.67 -4.41 22.89
CA SER A 246 10.68 -5.47 22.80
C SER A 246 11.11 -5.74 21.37
N GLY A 247 12.06 -6.65 21.17
CA GLY A 247 12.60 -6.96 19.84
C GLY A 247 13.58 -5.88 19.36
N GLN A 248 13.74 -5.75 18.04
CA GLN A 248 14.74 -4.85 17.45
C GLN A 248 14.11 -3.53 17.02
N ILE A 249 14.90 -2.45 17.04
CA ILE A 249 14.54 -1.22 16.33
C ILE A 249 14.51 -1.53 14.83
N PRO A 250 13.40 -1.31 14.11
CA PRO A 250 13.28 -1.73 12.72
C PRO A 250 14.36 -1.10 11.84
N PRO A 251 15.16 -1.88 11.09
CA PRO A 251 16.19 -1.32 10.21
C PRO A 251 15.64 -0.37 9.14
N ARG A 252 14.35 -0.52 8.79
CA ARG A 252 13.64 0.37 7.87
C ARG A 252 13.45 1.79 8.40
N PHE A 253 13.73 2.08 9.67
CA PHE A 253 13.73 3.45 10.18
C PHE A 253 14.76 4.35 9.49
N VAL A 254 15.67 3.78 8.69
CA VAL A 254 16.49 4.52 7.70
C VAL A 254 15.67 5.39 6.74
N PHE A 255 14.38 5.12 6.54
CA PHE A 255 13.51 5.93 5.69
C PHE A 255 12.90 7.16 6.40
N LEU A 256 13.04 7.26 7.72
CA LEU A 256 12.56 8.41 8.51
C LEU A 256 13.57 9.56 8.45
N THR A 257 13.80 10.09 7.24
CA THR A 257 14.86 11.07 6.98
C THR A 257 14.62 12.43 7.63
N ARG A 258 13.37 12.76 7.97
CA ARG A 258 12.99 14.02 8.64
C ARG A 258 13.09 13.98 10.16
N LEU A 259 13.32 12.80 10.73
CA LEU A 259 13.34 12.60 12.17
C LEU A 259 14.49 13.38 12.80
N PHE A 260 14.16 14.38 13.61
CA PHE A 260 15.14 15.18 14.36
C PHE A 260 15.07 14.93 15.87
N GLU A 261 14.02 14.26 16.34
CA GLU A 261 13.87 13.81 17.72
C GLU A 261 13.37 12.36 17.75
N PHE A 262 14.11 11.52 18.48
CA PHE A 262 13.82 10.09 18.59
C PHE A 262 14.20 9.61 19.96
N ASN A 263 13.30 8.96 20.70
CA ASN A 263 13.62 8.42 22.01
C ASN A 263 12.92 7.07 22.22
N VAL A 264 13.70 6.06 22.58
CA VAL A 264 13.25 4.69 22.87
C VAL A 264 13.82 4.19 24.20
N ALA A 265 14.31 5.10 25.04
CA ALA A 265 14.88 4.77 26.33
C ALA A 265 13.88 4.00 27.21
N ASP A 266 14.39 3.23 28.16
CA ASP A 266 13.60 2.53 29.17
C ASP A 266 12.52 1.64 28.56
N ASN A 267 12.97 0.74 27.70
CA ASN A 267 12.19 -0.33 27.07
C ASN A 267 12.95 -1.67 27.19
N LEU A 268 12.43 -2.72 26.55
CA LEU A 268 13.00 -4.06 26.50
C LEU A 268 13.63 -4.37 25.11
N LEU A 269 14.13 -3.34 24.42
CA LEU A 269 14.66 -3.48 23.06
C LEU A 269 16.02 -4.18 23.06
N SER A 270 16.34 -4.76 21.90
CA SER A 270 17.53 -5.56 21.69
C SER A 270 18.12 -5.42 20.29
N GLY A 271 19.37 -5.84 20.12
CA GLY A 271 20.07 -5.83 18.84
C GLY A 271 20.81 -4.52 18.55
N PHE A 272 21.23 -4.36 17.30
CA PHE A 272 22.07 -3.24 16.88
C PHE A 272 21.25 -1.98 16.59
N ILE A 273 21.74 -0.81 16.99
CA ILE A 273 21.13 0.47 16.67
C ILE A 273 21.35 0.81 15.18
N PRO A 274 20.28 0.99 14.36
CA PRO A 274 20.42 1.31 12.94
C PRO A 274 21.27 2.58 12.69
N PRO A 275 22.17 2.59 11.70
CA PRO A 275 23.12 3.69 11.47
C PRO A 275 22.51 5.10 11.44
N LEU A 276 21.32 5.28 10.83
CA LEU A 276 20.67 6.60 10.77
C LEU A 276 20.28 7.16 12.14
N LEU A 277 20.01 6.29 13.11
CA LEU A 277 19.59 6.66 14.45
C LEU A 277 20.79 6.92 15.37
N GLN A 278 22.01 6.57 14.96
CA GLN A 278 23.21 6.78 15.78
C GLN A 278 23.58 8.26 15.98
N LYS A 279 22.94 9.15 15.22
CA LYS A 279 23.03 10.60 15.41
C LYS A 279 22.38 11.10 16.70
N PHE A 280 21.49 10.31 17.31
CA PHE A 280 20.83 10.65 18.57
C PHE A 280 21.74 10.30 19.76
N SER A 281 21.56 11.00 20.88
CA SER A 281 22.35 10.79 22.09
C SER A 281 22.16 9.38 22.66
N SER A 282 23.17 8.86 23.36
CA SER A 282 23.10 7.56 24.06
C SER A 282 21.96 7.49 25.07
N SER A 283 21.60 8.62 25.68
CA SER A 283 20.44 8.76 26.57
C SER A 283 19.14 8.31 25.93
N ASN A 284 18.97 8.52 24.61
CA ASN A 284 17.75 8.20 23.88
C ASN A 284 17.57 6.68 23.66
N PHE A 285 18.57 5.88 24.02
CA PHE A 285 18.58 4.42 23.95
C PHE A 285 18.81 3.76 25.31
N ALA A 286 19.02 4.54 26.37
CA ALA A 286 19.33 4.05 27.71
C ALA A 286 18.23 3.13 28.26
N GLY A 287 18.52 2.34 29.29
CA GLY A 287 17.54 1.45 29.91
C GLY A 287 17.18 0.19 29.09
N ASN A 288 17.64 0.07 27.83
CA ASN A 288 17.45 -1.12 27.00
C ASN A 288 18.65 -2.07 27.09
N GLN A 289 18.58 -3.08 27.96
CA GLN A 289 19.72 -3.98 28.23
C GLN A 289 20.20 -4.78 27.00
N GLY A 290 19.34 -5.00 26.01
CA GLY A 290 19.69 -5.76 24.82
C GLY A 290 20.24 -4.92 23.67
N LEU A 291 20.15 -3.59 23.73
CA LEU A 291 20.63 -2.70 22.67
C LEU A 291 22.14 -2.54 22.75
N CYS A 292 22.77 -2.46 21.59
CA CYS A 292 24.21 -2.27 21.48
C CYS A 292 24.61 -1.63 20.14
N GLY A 293 25.88 -1.24 20.03
CA GLY A 293 26.42 -0.44 18.95
C GLY A 293 26.25 1.06 19.21
N ALA A 294 27.06 1.88 18.54
CA ALA A 294 27.04 3.34 18.68
C ALA A 294 25.59 3.89 18.61
N PRO A 295 25.21 4.85 19.46
CA PRO A 295 26.03 5.58 20.44
C PRO A 295 26.25 4.84 21.78
N LEU A 296 25.76 3.60 21.92
CA LEU A 296 26.02 2.75 23.08
C LEU A 296 27.33 1.97 22.91
N ASP A 297 27.65 1.12 23.89
CA ASP A 297 28.78 0.21 23.84
C ASP A 297 28.67 -0.80 22.70
N ASP A 298 29.82 -1.28 22.22
CA ASP A 298 29.90 -2.27 21.17
C ASP A 298 29.13 -3.55 21.52
N CYS A 299 28.51 -4.15 20.50
CA CYS A 299 27.78 -5.40 20.69
C CYS A 299 28.73 -6.52 21.14
N PRO A 300 28.34 -7.31 22.15
CA PRO A 300 29.14 -8.44 22.58
C PRO A 300 29.36 -9.37 21.37
N PRO A 301 30.59 -9.88 21.18
CA PRO A 301 30.88 -10.76 20.06
C PRO A 301 29.92 -11.93 20.11
N SER A 302 29.15 -12.12 19.02
CA SER A 302 28.26 -13.27 18.93
C SER A 302 29.08 -14.51 19.28
N LYS A 303 28.62 -15.32 20.24
CA LYS A 303 29.18 -16.66 20.48
C LYS A 303 28.84 -17.56 19.29
N ARG A 304 29.25 -17.17 18.08
CA ARG A 304 29.39 -18.08 16.96
C ARG A 304 30.45 -19.06 17.42
N ARG A 305 29.98 -20.22 17.86
CA ARG A 305 30.79 -21.41 18.02
C ARG A 305 31.33 -21.72 16.63
N TRP A 306 32.45 -21.09 16.27
CA TRP A 306 33.29 -21.54 15.19
C TRP A 306 33.75 -22.94 15.61
N ARG A 307 33.00 -23.96 15.21
CA ARG A 307 33.61 -25.28 15.06
C ARG A 307 34.47 -25.11 13.81
N PRO A 308 35.81 -25.07 13.91
CA PRO A 308 36.61 -25.18 12.72
C PRO A 308 36.17 -26.47 12.03
N VAL A 309 35.59 -26.34 10.84
CA VAL A 309 35.41 -27.50 9.98
C VAL A 309 36.83 -27.94 9.66
N ARG A 310 37.25 -29.04 10.29
CA ARG A 310 38.54 -29.65 10.03
C ARG A 310 38.42 -30.27 8.63
N ILE A 311 38.66 -29.47 7.59
CA ILE A 311 38.81 -30.00 6.24
C ILE A 311 40.06 -30.87 6.29
N ARG A 312 39.88 -32.20 6.32
CA ARG A 312 40.96 -33.12 5.97
C ARG A 312 41.26 -32.87 4.50
N LEU A 313 42.33 -32.13 4.21
CA LEU A 313 42.97 -32.24 2.92
C LEU A 313 43.44 -33.70 2.80
N HIS A 314 42.69 -34.50 2.05
CA HIS A 314 43.22 -35.76 1.56
C HIS A 314 44.39 -35.40 0.65
N ARG A 315 45.62 -35.80 1.04
CA ARG A 315 46.70 -35.95 0.07
C ARG A 315 46.20 -36.93 -0.98
N LEU A 316 45.83 -36.44 -2.15
CA LEU A 316 45.71 -37.27 -3.32
C LEU A 316 47.14 -37.63 -3.72
N ASN A 317 47.44 -38.93 -3.66
CA ASN A 317 48.75 -39.47 -3.97
C ASN A 317 49.02 -39.28 -5.48
N ASP A 318 50.21 -38.77 -5.77
CA ASP A 318 50.56 -38.03 -6.98
C ASP A 318 50.95 -38.93 -8.17
N GLN A 319 50.06 -39.86 -8.56
CA GLN A 319 50.31 -40.74 -9.73
C GLN A 319 49.13 -40.90 -10.69
N SER A 320 47.88 -40.64 -10.27
CA SER A 320 46.72 -40.73 -11.17
C SER A 320 46.40 -39.40 -11.89
N SER A 321 46.71 -38.25 -11.28
CA SER A 321 46.44 -36.93 -11.86
C SER A 321 47.35 -36.58 -13.04
N ILE A 322 48.59 -37.09 -13.05
CA ILE A 322 49.54 -36.89 -14.16
C ILE A 322 49.06 -37.66 -15.40
N GLY A 323 48.54 -38.89 -15.24
CA GLY A 323 48.04 -39.70 -16.36
C GLY A 323 46.84 -39.08 -17.07
N VAL A 324 45.92 -38.47 -16.31
CA VAL A 324 44.74 -37.79 -16.89
C VAL A 324 45.14 -36.50 -17.62
N ALA A 325 46.07 -35.72 -17.06
CA ALA A 325 46.55 -34.51 -17.70
C ALA A 325 47.34 -34.81 -18.99
N VAL A 326 48.23 -35.81 -18.96
CA VAL A 326 49.00 -36.24 -20.14
C VAL A 326 48.07 -36.80 -21.22
N GLY A 327 47.08 -37.61 -20.85
CA GLY A 327 46.10 -38.15 -21.79
C GLY A 327 45.28 -37.05 -22.49
N PHE A 328 44.87 -36.01 -21.76
CA PHE A 328 44.11 -34.90 -22.33
C PHE A 328 44.95 -34.07 -23.30
N VAL A 329 46.21 -33.79 -22.96
CA VAL A 329 47.14 -33.04 -23.83
C VAL A 329 47.47 -33.83 -25.09
N VAL A 330 47.77 -35.14 -24.97
CA VAL A 330 48.06 -36.00 -26.13
C VAL A 330 46.84 -36.12 -27.04
N GLY A 331 45.64 -36.32 -26.49
CA GLY A 331 44.41 -36.37 -27.27
C GLY A 331 44.12 -35.07 -28.02
N PHE A 332 44.36 -33.92 -27.38
CA PHE A 332 44.15 -32.61 -28.00
C PHE A 332 45.16 -32.34 -29.13
N VAL A 333 46.42 -32.71 -28.95
CA VAL A 333 47.45 -32.56 -30.00
C VAL A 333 47.15 -33.46 -31.20
N VAL A 334 46.74 -34.72 -30.97
CA VAL A 334 46.40 -35.63 -32.07
C VAL A 334 45.18 -35.13 -32.85
N ALA A 335 44.14 -34.65 -32.16
CA ALA A 335 42.92 -34.17 -32.81
C ALA A 335 43.14 -32.91 -33.66
N PHE A 336 44.02 -32.01 -33.25
CA PHE A 336 44.23 -30.72 -33.93
C PHE A 336 45.38 -30.71 -34.95
N TYR A 337 46.39 -31.58 -34.82
CA TYR A 337 47.52 -31.60 -35.74
C TYR A 337 47.40 -32.65 -36.86
N PHE A 338 46.55 -33.68 -36.72
CA PHE A 338 46.33 -34.70 -37.75
C PHE A 338 45.07 -34.57 -38.66
N PRO A 339 44.42 -33.40 -38.90
CA PRO A 339 43.31 -33.34 -39.86
C PRO A 339 43.74 -33.61 -41.31
N HIS A 340 45.01 -33.45 -41.65
CA HIS A 340 45.48 -33.58 -43.04
C HIS A 340 45.75 -35.00 -43.52
N LEU A 341 45.70 -36.01 -42.65
CA LEU A 341 45.95 -37.42 -43.03
C LEU A 341 44.68 -38.21 -43.41
N PHE A 342 43.48 -37.66 -43.19
CA PHE A 342 42.21 -38.35 -43.50
C PHE A 342 41.41 -37.75 -44.68
N VAL A 343 41.88 -36.68 -45.34
CA VAL A 343 41.15 -36.01 -46.43
C VAL A 343 41.48 -36.56 -47.84
N CYS A 344 42.31 -37.61 -47.97
CA CYS A 344 42.66 -38.21 -49.27
C CYS A 344 41.98 -39.55 -49.59
N SER A 345 40.83 -39.89 -48.98
CA SER A 345 40.11 -41.15 -49.31
C SER A 345 38.73 -40.99 -49.97
N GLU A 346 38.23 -39.77 -50.21
CA GLU A 346 36.88 -39.57 -50.78
C GLU A 346 36.86 -39.19 -52.28
N ARG A 347 38.01 -38.97 -52.93
CA ARG A 347 38.07 -38.67 -54.37
C ARG A 347 38.26 -39.87 -55.32
N LEU A 348 38.27 -41.10 -54.80
CA LEU A 348 38.45 -42.32 -55.63
C LEU A 348 37.17 -43.12 -55.92
N ARG A 349 35.98 -42.68 -55.48
CA ARG A 349 34.70 -43.35 -55.80
C ARG A 349 33.99 -42.86 -57.07
N ALA A 350 34.62 -41.97 -57.86
CA ALA A 350 34.02 -41.44 -59.08
C ALA A 350 34.50 -42.11 -60.40
N TYR A 351 35.38 -43.11 -60.35
CA TYR A 351 35.91 -43.77 -61.57
C TYR A 351 36.13 -45.29 -61.40
N VAL A 352 35.06 -46.03 -61.12
CA VAL A 352 34.91 -47.46 -61.49
C VAL A 352 33.42 -47.65 -61.83
N VAL A 353 32.95 -47.21 -63.02
CA VAL A 353 32.79 -48.06 -64.24
C VAL A 353 31.88 -49.25 -63.90
N ARG A 354 30.58 -49.26 -64.17
CA ARG A 354 29.88 -49.21 -65.48
C ARG A 354 30.49 -50.20 -66.48
N ILE A 355 30.12 -51.48 -66.36
CA ILE A 355 29.78 -52.45 -67.42
C ILE A 355 28.80 -53.45 -66.79
#